data_AF-D5WWV5-F1
#
_entry.id   AF-D5WWV5-F1
#
_cell.length_a   1.000
_cell.length_b   1.000
_cell.length_c   1.000
_cell.angle_alpha   90.00
_cell.angle_beta   90.00
_cell.angle_gamma   90.00
#
_symmetry.space_group_name_H-M   'P 1'
#
loop_
_entity.id
_entity.type
_entity.pdbx_description
1 polymer ?
#
loop_
_entity_poly.entity_id
_entity_poly.type
_entity_poly.pdbx_seq_one_letter_code
_entity_poly.pdbx_strand_id
1 'polypeptide(L)'
;MFRRINFCGSLAVTGLLTGAFIGGVVFGQGRVGAGVGALLGLALFGFALEPAARRLEPFRFDLALGTSGIMAGIIAGSNSLLGAGRAGAAAGFAGGLAWFGFVAAALVRSHRARNLYADYRGSAFVATTLAFCGAWAGVELSNFLIELVPGPWPWWRWLMGISLPLVISTFLSMIPGYVFALNRSRPAWGGLLSLVAGGLVLWVGISIAPLLFLPGSGLMWAGLVIGSCMTAAALLSLVIPRSHSVIGITLILLSILSFVGAAGGLVVGGLLGVIGGSLVFAWHGSPLEVERITPVLAHPVQPEIAAREAAIGKDEVN
;
A
#
# COMPACT_ATOMS: atom_id res chain seq x y z
N MET A 1 -21.88 -11.37 -4.56
CA MET A 1 -22.21 -10.52 -3.39
C MET A 1 -20.96 -9.88 -2.73
N PHE A 2 -19.91 -10.64 -2.39
CA PHE A 2 -18.70 -10.13 -1.70
C PHE A 2 -17.96 -8.95 -2.35
N ARG A 3 -17.90 -8.84 -3.69
CA ARG A 3 -17.26 -7.68 -4.35
C ARG A 3 -18.00 -6.35 -4.11
N ARG A 4 -19.32 -6.40 -3.88
CA ARG A 4 -20.13 -5.18 -3.64
C ARG A 4 -19.88 -4.60 -2.26
N ILE A 5 -19.87 -5.45 -1.22
CA ILE A 5 -19.66 -5.04 0.17
C ILE A 5 -18.30 -4.35 0.33
N ASN A 6 -17.25 -4.91 -0.28
CA ASN A 6 -15.91 -4.32 -0.19
C ASN A 6 -15.80 -2.95 -0.86
N PHE A 7 -16.51 -2.75 -1.99
CA PHE A 7 -16.50 -1.47 -2.70
C PHE A 7 -17.19 -0.37 -1.88
N CYS A 8 -18.40 -0.65 -1.37
CA CYS A 8 -19.13 0.31 -0.52
C CYS A 8 -18.35 0.64 0.75
N GLY A 9 -17.73 -0.37 1.39
CA GLY A 9 -16.87 -0.15 2.54
C GLY A 9 -15.69 0.77 2.23
N SER A 10 -15.00 0.56 1.10
CA SER A 10 -13.88 1.42 0.71
C SER A 10 -14.29 2.87 0.39
N LEU A 11 -15.43 3.07 -0.27
CA LEU A 11 -15.97 4.41 -0.55
C LEU A 11 -16.42 5.11 0.73
N ALA A 12 -17.06 4.39 1.65
CA ALA A 12 -17.47 4.92 2.94
C ALA A 12 -16.26 5.41 3.76
N VAL A 13 -15.20 4.61 3.88
CA VAL A 13 -13.98 4.99 4.59
C VAL A 13 -13.28 6.17 3.90
N THR A 14 -13.20 6.14 2.57
CA THR A 14 -12.61 7.24 1.79
C THR A 14 -13.39 8.53 1.98
N GLY A 15 -14.72 8.46 1.92
CA GLY A 15 -15.61 9.59 2.19
C GLY A 15 -15.49 10.12 3.60
N LEU A 16 -15.39 9.24 4.60
CA LEU A 16 -15.20 9.62 5.99
C LEU A 16 -13.89 10.39 6.19
N LEU A 17 -12.77 9.88 5.67
CA LEU A 17 -11.47 10.56 5.76
C LEU A 17 -11.44 11.88 5.00
N THR A 18 -11.94 11.88 3.77
CA THR A 18 -12.03 13.07 2.90
C THR A 18 -12.89 14.14 3.56
N GLY A 19 -14.06 13.73 4.06
CA GLY A 19 -14.99 14.59 4.77
C GLY A 19 -14.39 15.14 6.06
N ALA A 20 -13.70 14.31 6.86
CA ALA A 20 -13.06 14.74 8.09
C ALA A 20 -11.98 15.80 7.83
N PHE A 21 -11.16 15.58 6.80
CA PHE A 21 -10.12 16.52 6.41
C PHE A 21 -10.72 17.85 5.94
N ILE A 22 -11.67 17.81 5.00
CA ILE A 22 -12.38 19.01 4.51
C ILE A 22 -13.05 19.73 5.68
N GLY A 23 -13.71 18.99 6.57
CA GLY A 23 -14.42 19.58 7.69
C GLY A 23 -13.50 20.26 8.70
N GLY A 24 -12.35 19.66 8.98
CA GLY A 24 -11.33 20.25 9.85
C GLY A 24 -10.67 21.49 9.24
N VAL A 25 -10.29 21.42 7.97
CA VAL A 25 -9.54 22.49 7.28
C VAL A 25 -10.44 23.64 6.84
N VAL A 26 -11.59 23.35 6.22
CA VAL A 26 -12.43 24.38 5.57
C VAL A 26 -13.32 25.11 6.57
N PHE A 27 -13.87 24.41 7.57
CA PHE A 27 -14.74 25.05 8.57
C PHE A 27 -13.95 25.64 9.74
N GLY A 28 -12.67 25.32 9.91
CA GLY A 28 -11.82 25.90 10.96
C GLY A 28 -12.26 25.57 12.39
N GLN A 29 -13.16 24.59 12.58
CA GLN A 29 -13.72 24.23 13.89
C GLN A 29 -13.00 23.05 14.56
N GLY A 30 -11.75 22.78 14.19
CA GLY A 30 -10.94 21.70 14.76
C GLY A 30 -11.66 20.35 14.74
N ARG A 31 -11.79 19.71 15.92
CA ARG A 31 -12.39 18.37 16.06
C ARG A 31 -13.88 18.32 15.68
N VAL A 32 -14.64 19.38 15.93
CA VAL A 32 -16.08 19.43 15.62
C VAL A 32 -16.30 19.49 14.11
N GLY A 33 -15.55 20.37 13.43
CA GLY A 33 -15.54 20.47 11.98
C GLY A 33 -15.17 19.14 11.32
N ALA A 34 -14.13 18.47 11.82
CA ALA A 34 -13.74 17.15 11.35
C ALA A 34 -14.85 16.10 11.57
N GLY A 35 -15.53 16.09 12.71
CA GLY A 35 -16.64 15.17 12.98
C GLY A 35 -17.82 15.35 12.03
N VAL A 36 -18.27 16.61 11.85
CA VAL A 36 -19.38 16.92 10.94
C VAL A 36 -19.00 16.61 9.49
N GLY A 37 -17.79 17.00 9.08
CA GLY A 37 -17.26 16.70 7.76
C GLY A 37 -17.19 15.20 7.49
N ALA A 38 -16.74 14.40 8.46
CA ALA A 38 -16.66 12.95 8.35
C ALA A 38 -18.03 12.32 8.08
N LEU A 39 -19.06 12.75 8.81
CA LEU A 39 -20.43 12.28 8.63
C LEU A 39 -21.01 12.68 7.27
N LEU A 40 -20.77 13.93 6.83
CA LEU A 40 -21.21 14.40 5.52
C LEU A 40 -20.49 13.65 4.38
N GLY A 41 -19.19 13.41 4.52
CA GLY A 41 -18.42 12.62 3.56
C GLY A 41 -18.87 11.17 3.52
N LEU A 42 -19.16 10.56 4.67
CA LEU A 42 -19.75 9.22 4.74
C LEU A 42 -21.12 9.19 4.06
N ALA A 43 -21.98 10.18 4.29
CA ALA A 43 -23.29 10.28 3.65
C ALA A 43 -23.16 10.42 2.12
N LEU A 44 -22.29 11.31 1.66
CA LEU A 44 -22.11 11.61 0.23
C LEU A 44 -21.49 10.43 -0.52
N PHE A 45 -20.38 9.87 -0.03
CA PHE A 45 -19.69 8.79 -0.74
C PHE A 45 -20.28 7.41 -0.46
N GLY A 46 -20.79 7.18 0.75
CA GLY A 46 -21.38 5.92 1.15
C GLY A 46 -22.80 5.71 0.59
N PHE A 47 -23.65 6.74 0.62
CA PHE A 47 -25.05 6.63 0.22
C PHE A 47 -25.38 7.30 -1.11
N ALA A 48 -24.86 8.51 -1.38
CA ALA A 48 -25.24 9.24 -2.60
C ALA A 48 -24.51 8.73 -3.85
N LEU A 49 -23.23 8.37 -3.74
CA LEU A 49 -22.46 7.82 -4.86
C LEU A 49 -22.76 6.36 -5.16
N GLU A 50 -23.31 5.59 -4.22
CA GLU A 50 -23.65 4.18 -4.46
C GLU A 50 -24.63 3.99 -5.65
N PRO A 51 -25.80 4.65 -5.70
CA PRO A 51 -26.73 4.49 -6.83
C PRO A 51 -26.13 5.01 -8.14
N ALA A 52 -25.32 6.07 -8.12
CA ALA A 52 -24.60 6.57 -9.29
C ALA A 52 -23.57 5.54 -9.79
N ALA A 53 -22.79 4.96 -8.88
CA ALA A 53 -21.81 3.91 -9.20
C ALA A 53 -22.47 2.63 -9.72
N ARG A 54 -23.71 2.32 -9.31
CA ARG A 54 -24.50 1.22 -9.88
C ARG A 54 -24.96 1.50 -11.30
N ARG A 55 -25.30 2.75 -11.65
CA ARG A 55 -25.66 3.14 -13.02
C ARG A 55 -24.45 3.20 -13.96
N LEU A 56 -23.28 3.54 -13.42
CA LEU A 56 -22.03 3.70 -14.16
C LEU A 56 -21.10 2.48 -13.99
N GLU A 57 -21.64 1.25 -14.07
CA GLU A 57 -20.84 0.02 -13.96
C GLU A 57 -19.54 0.01 -14.79
N PRO A 58 -19.51 0.43 -16.07
CA PRO A 58 -18.27 0.44 -16.85
C PRO A 58 -17.22 1.43 -16.34
N PHE A 59 -17.63 2.48 -15.60
CA PHE A 59 -16.75 3.53 -15.09
C PHE A 59 -16.49 3.41 -13.60
N ARG A 60 -16.90 2.33 -12.93
CA ARG A 60 -16.74 2.21 -11.46
C ARG A 60 -15.29 2.31 -11.00
N PHE A 61 -14.36 1.75 -11.78
CA PHE A 61 -12.94 1.83 -11.48
C PHE A 61 -12.44 3.27 -11.62
N ASP A 62 -12.77 3.93 -12.73
CA ASP A 62 -12.38 5.31 -13.03
C ASP A 62 -12.95 6.28 -11.98
N LEU A 63 -14.19 6.03 -11.52
CA LEU A 63 -14.83 6.82 -10.48
C LEU A 63 -14.15 6.62 -9.12
N ALA A 64 -13.81 5.39 -8.75
CA ALA A 64 -13.06 5.13 -7.52
C ALA A 64 -11.68 5.79 -7.52
N LEU A 65 -10.96 5.71 -8.64
CA LEU A 65 -9.69 6.40 -8.81
C LEU A 65 -9.87 7.93 -8.77
N GLY A 66 -10.90 8.46 -9.43
CA GLY A 66 -11.27 9.87 -9.36
C GLY A 66 -11.52 10.35 -7.93
N THR A 67 -12.27 9.58 -7.13
CA THR A 67 -12.51 9.93 -5.72
C THR A 67 -11.23 9.95 -4.89
N SER A 68 -10.23 9.14 -5.23
CA SER A 68 -8.92 9.14 -4.57
C SER A 68 -8.11 10.42 -4.83
N GLY A 69 -8.34 11.07 -5.98
CA GLY A 69 -7.69 12.32 -6.38
C GLY A 69 -8.23 13.57 -5.72
N ILE A 70 -9.38 13.49 -5.03
CA ILE A 70 -10.04 14.65 -4.42
C ILE A 70 -9.14 15.29 -3.36
N MET A 71 -8.61 14.49 -2.45
CA MET A 71 -7.72 14.97 -1.38
C MET A 71 -6.43 15.54 -1.93
N ALA A 72 -5.81 14.83 -2.88
CA ALA A 72 -4.60 15.29 -3.54
C ALA A 72 -4.80 16.64 -4.26
N GLY A 73 -5.91 16.77 -4.97
CA GLY A 73 -6.31 17.99 -5.65
C GLY A 73 -6.55 19.16 -4.70
N ILE A 74 -7.27 18.94 -3.60
CA ILE A 74 -7.49 19.98 -2.58
C ILE A 74 -6.16 20.48 -2.03
N ILE A 75 -5.24 19.57 -1.65
CA ILE A 75 -3.92 19.94 -1.11
C ILE A 75 -3.13 20.76 -2.13
N ALA A 76 -3.05 20.27 -3.37
CA ALA A 76 -2.35 20.96 -4.45
C ALA A 76 -2.96 22.35 -4.74
N GLY A 77 -4.29 22.43 -4.78
CA GLY A 77 -5.01 23.68 -5.04
C GLY A 77 -4.94 24.68 -3.88
N SER A 78 -4.97 24.20 -2.62
CA SER A 78 -4.87 25.05 -1.44
C SER A 78 -3.47 25.63 -1.25
N ASN A 79 -2.43 24.89 -1.64
CA ASN A 79 -1.05 25.35 -1.55
C ASN A 79 -0.64 26.25 -2.73
N SER A 80 -1.42 26.24 -3.82
CA SER A 80 -1.15 27.15 -4.93
C SER A 80 -1.21 28.60 -4.45
N LEU A 81 -0.10 29.32 -4.66
CA LEU A 81 0.27 30.64 -4.16
C LEU A 81 -0.73 31.81 -4.39
N LEU A 82 -1.98 31.56 -4.82
CA LEU A 82 -2.99 32.61 -5.01
C LEU A 82 -3.46 33.29 -3.73
N GLY A 83 -3.20 32.72 -2.54
CA GLY A 83 -3.92 33.13 -1.34
C GLY A 83 -5.44 32.97 -1.50
N ALA A 84 -5.90 32.22 -2.51
CA ALA A 84 -7.31 32.05 -2.84
C ALA A 84 -8.07 31.21 -1.81
N GLY A 85 -7.36 30.65 -0.82
CA GLY A 85 -7.93 29.88 0.30
C GLY A 85 -8.93 28.85 -0.19
N ARG A 86 -10.21 29.11 0.10
CA ARG A 86 -11.33 28.23 -0.28
C ARG A 86 -11.52 28.06 -1.79
N ALA A 87 -11.27 29.09 -2.60
CA ALA A 87 -11.41 29.00 -4.05
C ALA A 87 -10.31 28.12 -4.68
N GLY A 88 -9.08 28.20 -4.18
CA GLY A 88 -7.98 27.31 -4.59
C GLY A 88 -8.27 25.85 -4.23
N ALA A 89 -8.79 25.60 -3.03
CA ALA A 89 -9.21 24.26 -2.62
C ALA A 89 -10.35 23.70 -3.49
N ALA A 90 -11.34 24.53 -3.87
CA ALA A 90 -12.45 24.12 -4.73
C ALA A 90 -12.00 23.84 -6.18
N ALA A 91 -11.13 24.68 -6.74
CA ALA A 91 -10.52 24.43 -8.04
C ALA A 91 -9.64 23.17 -8.01
N GLY A 92 -8.87 22.99 -6.93
CA GLY A 92 -8.08 21.81 -6.66
C GLY A 92 -8.91 20.53 -6.57
N PHE A 93 -10.06 20.58 -5.87
CA PHE A 93 -11.02 19.47 -5.83
C PHE A 93 -11.44 19.04 -7.23
N ALA A 94 -11.89 19.98 -8.06
CA ALA A 94 -12.36 19.69 -9.41
C ALA A 94 -11.20 19.20 -10.31
N GLY A 95 -10.04 19.84 -10.22
CA GLY A 95 -8.83 19.48 -10.95
C GLY A 95 -8.29 18.11 -10.58
N GLY A 96 -8.26 17.76 -9.29
CA GLY A 96 -7.83 16.45 -8.81
C GLY A 96 -8.79 15.34 -9.22
N LEU A 97 -10.10 15.59 -9.13
CA LEU A 97 -11.12 14.65 -9.58
C LEU A 97 -11.00 14.37 -11.10
N ALA A 98 -10.82 15.42 -11.90
CA ALA A 98 -10.61 15.30 -13.34
C ALA A 98 -9.28 14.60 -13.65
N TRP A 99 -8.17 15.00 -13.02
CA TRP A 99 -6.86 14.41 -13.25
C TRP A 99 -6.85 12.92 -12.95
N PHE A 100 -7.35 12.51 -11.79
CA PHE A 100 -7.38 11.09 -11.44
C PHE A 100 -8.43 10.30 -12.23
N GLY A 101 -9.61 10.89 -12.45
CA GLY A 101 -10.69 10.25 -13.19
C GLY A 101 -10.39 10.04 -14.67
N PHE A 102 -9.59 10.91 -15.30
CA PHE A 102 -9.23 10.81 -16.71
C PHE A 102 -7.79 10.34 -16.92
N VAL A 103 -6.79 11.08 -16.40
CA VAL A 103 -5.37 10.83 -16.67
C VAL A 103 -4.87 9.59 -15.94
N ALA A 104 -5.02 9.54 -14.61
CA ALA A 104 -4.57 8.39 -13.84
C ALA A 104 -5.35 7.13 -14.25
N ALA A 105 -6.66 7.24 -14.47
CA ALA A 105 -7.48 6.13 -14.94
C ALA A 105 -7.07 5.64 -16.33
N ALA A 106 -6.78 6.54 -17.29
CA ALA A 106 -6.26 6.16 -18.60
C ALA A 106 -4.90 5.45 -18.49
N LEU A 107 -4.00 5.95 -17.65
CA LEU A 107 -2.72 5.31 -17.36
C LEU A 107 -2.92 3.91 -16.78
N VAL A 108 -3.74 3.73 -15.74
CA VAL A 108 -3.99 2.41 -15.16
C VAL A 108 -4.63 1.47 -16.17
N ARG A 109 -5.62 1.93 -16.96
CA ARG A 109 -6.24 1.12 -18.02
C ARG A 109 -5.22 0.64 -19.05
N SER A 110 -4.33 1.53 -19.50
CA SER A 110 -3.24 1.20 -20.42
C SER A 110 -2.28 0.15 -19.83
N HIS A 111 -1.90 0.29 -18.56
CA HIS A 111 -0.99 -0.65 -17.91
C HIS A 111 -1.66 -1.98 -17.56
N ARG A 112 -2.96 -1.96 -17.27
CA ARG A 112 -3.78 -3.18 -17.10
C ARG A 112 -3.85 -3.97 -18.41
N ALA A 113 -4.04 -3.31 -19.54
CA ALA A 113 -4.03 -3.96 -20.86
C ALA A 113 -2.67 -4.61 -21.17
N ARG A 114 -1.57 -4.09 -20.61
CA ARG A 114 -0.21 -4.64 -20.73
C ARG A 114 0.15 -5.66 -19.63
N ASN A 115 -0.79 -6.07 -18.77
CA ASN A 115 -0.53 -6.90 -17.58
C ASN A 115 0.51 -6.33 -16.58
N LEU A 116 0.81 -5.03 -16.66
CA LEU A 116 1.75 -4.35 -15.77
C LEU A 116 1.11 -3.89 -14.45
N TYR A 117 -0.22 -3.94 -14.35
CA TYR A 117 -0.95 -3.50 -13.17
C TYR A 117 -1.90 -4.59 -12.68
N ALA A 118 -1.80 -4.96 -11.40
CA ALA A 118 -2.65 -5.96 -10.77
C ALA A 118 -3.78 -5.29 -9.99
N ASP A 119 -4.99 -5.79 -10.17
CA ASP A 119 -6.16 -5.35 -9.42
C ASP A 119 -6.19 -6.06 -8.06
N TYR A 120 -6.39 -5.32 -6.98
CA TYR A 120 -6.36 -5.85 -5.62
C TYR A 120 -7.51 -5.30 -4.78
N ARG A 121 -7.87 -6.06 -3.73
CA ARG A 121 -8.95 -5.67 -2.81
C ARG A 121 -8.52 -4.45 -2.01
N GLY A 122 -9.38 -3.42 -1.99
CA GLY A 122 -9.12 -2.17 -1.27
C GLY A 122 -8.25 -1.17 -2.04
N SER A 123 -8.09 -1.35 -3.36
CA SER A 123 -7.31 -0.43 -4.21
C SER A 123 -7.74 1.03 -4.08
N ALA A 124 -9.04 1.32 -4.00
CA ALA A 124 -9.55 2.68 -3.80
C ALA A 124 -9.05 3.33 -2.50
N PHE A 125 -9.08 2.60 -1.38
CA PHE A 125 -8.61 3.10 -0.09
C PHE A 125 -7.11 3.35 -0.11
N VAL A 126 -6.33 2.37 -0.57
CA VAL A 126 -4.87 2.48 -0.64
C VAL A 126 -4.46 3.60 -1.59
N ALA A 127 -5.11 3.70 -2.76
CA ALA A 127 -4.85 4.76 -3.73
C ALA A 127 -5.15 6.14 -3.13
N THR A 128 -6.23 6.29 -2.36
CA THR A 128 -6.57 7.56 -1.69
C THR A 128 -5.53 7.95 -0.66
N THR A 129 -5.14 7.02 0.22
CA THR A 129 -4.13 7.27 1.25
C THR A 129 -2.78 7.63 0.65
N LEU A 130 -2.35 6.89 -0.38
CA LEU A 130 -1.08 7.17 -1.06
C LEU A 130 -1.14 8.43 -1.91
N ALA A 131 -2.26 8.72 -2.57
CA ALA A 131 -2.44 9.98 -3.30
C ALA A 131 -2.36 11.18 -2.35
N PHE A 132 -2.96 11.07 -1.16
CA PHE A 132 -2.84 12.07 -0.10
C PHE A 132 -1.39 12.27 0.35
N CYS A 133 -0.69 11.19 0.72
CA CYS A 133 0.72 11.26 1.12
C CYS A 133 1.61 11.84 0.00
N GLY A 134 1.33 11.46 -1.25
CA GLY A 134 2.07 11.93 -2.42
C GLY A 134 1.80 13.40 -2.72
N ALA A 135 0.60 13.90 -2.45
CA ALA A 135 0.26 15.30 -2.64
C ALA A 135 0.99 16.17 -1.63
N TRP A 136 0.99 15.74 -0.37
CA TRP A 136 1.72 16.40 0.69
C TRP A 136 3.22 16.42 0.41
N ALA A 137 3.82 15.26 0.11
CA ALA A 137 5.24 15.17 -0.23
C ALA A 137 5.59 16.00 -1.48
N GLY A 138 4.71 16.01 -2.49
CA GLY A 138 4.92 16.81 -3.69
C GLY A 138 4.78 18.30 -3.46
N VAL A 139 3.95 18.75 -2.51
CA VAL A 139 3.90 20.14 -2.08
C VAL A 139 5.22 20.56 -1.43
N GLU A 140 5.73 19.77 -0.49
CA GLU A 140 7.01 20.05 0.17
C GLU A 140 8.16 20.07 -0.85
N LEU A 141 8.20 19.09 -1.76
CA LEU A 141 9.20 19.05 -2.82
C LEU A 141 9.07 20.23 -3.78
N SER A 142 7.84 20.64 -4.14
CA SER A 142 7.61 21.82 -4.95
C SER A 142 8.13 23.09 -4.26
N ASN A 143 7.86 23.26 -2.97
CA ASN A 143 8.34 24.41 -2.20
C ASN A 143 9.87 24.45 -2.19
N PHE A 144 10.50 23.31 -1.86
CA PHE A 144 11.96 23.16 -1.90
C PHE A 144 12.55 23.49 -3.29
N LEU A 145 11.94 23.00 -4.37
CA LEU A 145 12.41 23.27 -5.74
C LEU A 145 12.25 24.73 -6.15
N ILE A 146 11.17 25.39 -5.72
CA ILE A 146 10.92 26.81 -5.96
C ILE A 146 11.95 27.68 -5.21
N GLU A 147 12.35 27.27 -4.00
CA GLU A 147 13.41 27.92 -3.24
C GLU A 147 14.79 27.70 -3.87
N LEU A 148 15.07 26.47 -4.32
CA LEU A 148 16.36 26.10 -4.91
C LEU A 148 16.60 26.77 -6.27
N VAL A 149 15.57 26.83 -7.10
CA VAL A 149 15.61 27.47 -8.41
C VAL A 149 14.46 28.46 -8.49
N PRO A 150 14.69 29.73 -8.08
CA PRO A 150 13.72 30.79 -8.25
C PRO A 150 13.49 31.01 -9.75
N GLY A 151 12.48 30.33 -10.29
CA GLY A 151 12.16 30.41 -11.70
C GLY A 151 11.82 31.86 -12.07
N PRO A 152 12.30 32.38 -13.22
CA PRO A 152 12.07 33.78 -13.59
C PRO A 152 10.61 34.11 -13.90
N TRP A 153 9.75 33.10 -14.05
CA TRP A 153 8.42 33.25 -14.64
C TRP A 153 7.30 32.89 -13.64
N PRO A 154 6.22 33.68 -13.55
CA PRO A 154 5.10 33.40 -12.65
C PRO A 154 4.47 32.02 -12.88
N TRP A 155 4.39 31.56 -14.14
CA TRP A 155 3.82 30.25 -14.50
C TRP A 155 4.66 29.07 -14.00
N TRP A 156 5.96 29.25 -13.74
CA TRP A 156 6.81 28.19 -13.18
C TRP A 156 6.31 27.73 -11.81
N ARG A 157 5.95 28.71 -10.95
CA ARG A 157 5.38 28.43 -9.63
C ARG A 157 4.03 27.72 -9.72
N TRP A 158 3.19 28.09 -10.69
CA TRP A 158 1.93 27.41 -10.96
C TRP A 158 2.13 25.96 -11.39
N LEU A 159 3.06 25.78 -12.33
CA LEU A 159 3.38 24.47 -12.88
C LEU A 159 3.92 23.56 -11.78
N MET A 160 4.93 23.99 -11.02
CA MET A 160 5.48 23.20 -9.92
C MET A 160 4.45 22.98 -8.80
N GLY A 161 3.75 24.04 -8.36
CA GLY A 161 2.84 23.98 -7.22
C GLY A 161 1.60 23.11 -7.42
N ILE A 162 1.12 22.92 -8.66
CA ILE A 162 -0.05 22.10 -8.95
C ILE A 162 0.33 20.77 -9.62
N SER A 163 1.16 20.81 -10.66
CA SER A 163 1.42 19.61 -11.45
C SER A 163 2.30 18.61 -10.69
N LEU A 164 3.31 19.08 -9.95
CA LEU A 164 4.26 18.20 -9.28
C LEU A 164 3.59 17.39 -8.16
N PRO A 165 2.76 17.98 -7.26
CA PRO A 165 1.95 17.19 -6.33
C PRO A 165 1.05 16.17 -7.01
N LEU A 166 0.30 16.57 -8.05
CA LEU A 166 -0.62 15.65 -8.74
C LEU A 166 0.11 14.49 -9.42
N VAL A 167 1.26 14.77 -10.04
CA VAL A 167 2.10 13.76 -10.67
C VAL A 167 2.63 12.79 -9.63
N ILE A 168 3.21 13.29 -8.52
CA ILE A 168 3.74 12.45 -7.44
C ILE A 168 2.63 11.62 -6.80
N SER A 169 1.47 12.21 -6.51
CA SER A 169 0.29 11.48 -6.03
C SER A 169 -0.13 10.37 -6.97
N THR A 170 -0.15 10.64 -8.28
CA THR A 170 -0.54 9.66 -9.30
C THR A 170 0.43 8.49 -9.27
N PHE A 171 1.73 8.75 -9.37
CA PHE A 171 2.75 7.71 -9.34
C PHE A 171 2.71 6.92 -8.04
N LEU A 172 2.66 7.60 -6.89
CA LEU A 172 2.66 6.98 -5.56
C LEU A 172 1.42 6.09 -5.36
N SER A 173 0.24 6.53 -5.81
CA SER A 173 -1.01 5.76 -5.73
C SER A 173 -0.99 4.49 -6.59
N MET A 174 -0.24 4.50 -7.69
CA MET A 174 -0.15 3.35 -8.60
C MET A 174 0.90 2.32 -8.15
N ILE A 175 1.84 2.70 -7.26
CA ILE A 175 2.92 1.80 -6.80
C ILE A 175 2.39 0.44 -6.34
N PRO A 176 1.37 0.32 -5.47
CA PRO A 176 0.93 -0.99 -5.02
C PRO A 176 0.46 -1.89 -6.15
N GLY A 177 -0.27 -1.36 -7.13
CA GLY A 177 -0.76 -2.16 -8.25
C GLY A 177 0.34 -2.60 -9.21
N TYR A 178 1.34 -1.75 -9.48
CA TYR A 178 2.54 -2.15 -10.21
C TYR A 178 3.34 -3.20 -9.47
N VAL A 179 3.57 -2.97 -8.18
CA VAL A 179 4.39 -3.88 -7.40
C VAL A 179 3.64 -5.20 -7.21
N PHE A 180 2.33 -5.24 -7.02
CA PHE A 180 1.57 -6.51 -7.01
C PHE A 180 1.61 -7.23 -8.36
N ALA A 181 1.66 -6.51 -9.48
CA ALA A 181 1.86 -7.12 -10.80
C ALA A 181 3.25 -7.75 -10.92
N LEU A 182 4.28 -7.03 -10.47
CA LEU A 182 5.67 -7.50 -10.37
C LEU A 182 5.81 -8.67 -9.38
N ASN A 183 5.01 -8.66 -8.31
CA ASN A 183 5.07 -9.65 -7.24
C ASN A 183 4.51 -11.01 -7.68
N ARG A 184 3.83 -11.19 -8.83
CA ARG A 184 3.20 -12.47 -9.23
C ARG A 184 4.11 -13.70 -9.09
N SER A 185 5.43 -13.53 -9.15
CA SER A 185 6.41 -14.60 -9.12
C SER A 185 7.36 -14.60 -7.90
N ARG A 186 7.38 -13.56 -7.04
CA ARG A 186 8.32 -13.45 -5.88
C ARG A 186 7.73 -12.64 -4.71
N PRO A 187 8.10 -12.89 -3.44
CA PRO A 187 7.63 -12.14 -2.27
C PRO A 187 8.36 -10.78 -2.08
N ALA A 188 8.44 -9.97 -3.13
CA ALA A 188 9.20 -8.72 -3.13
C ALA A 188 8.70 -7.69 -2.10
N TRP A 189 7.38 -7.56 -1.89
CA TRP A 189 6.82 -6.66 -0.88
C TRP A 189 7.16 -7.05 0.55
N GLY A 190 7.02 -8.34 0.87
CA GLY A 190 7.37 -8.83 2.19
C GLY A 190 8.85 -8.58 2.47
N GLY A 191 9.71 -8.88 1.50
CA GLY A 191 11.14 -8.60 1.57
C GLY A 191 11.45 -7.12 1.70
N LEU A 192 10.83 -6.24 0.89
CA LEU A 192 11.09 -4.80 0.93
C LEU A 192 10.62 -4.15 2.24
N LEU A 193 9.44 -4.51 2.74
CA LEU A 193 8.94 -4.05 4.04
C LEU A 193 9.85 -4.51 5.17
N SER A 194 10.27 -5.78 5.14
CA SER A 194 11.22 -6.32 6.10
C SER A 194 12.61 -5.71 5.96
N LEU A 195 13.01 -5.25 4.76
CA LEU A 195 14.28 -4.56 4.53
C LEU A 195 14.26 -3.16 5.13
N VAL A 196 13.17 -2.41 4.92
CA VAL A 196 12.95 -1.10 5.55
C VAL A 196 12.88 -1.24 7.06
N ALA A 197 12.18 -2.27 7.56
CA ALA A 197 12.14 -2.60 8.98
C ALA A 197 13.54 -2.87 9.56
N GLY A 198 14.30 -3.78 8.94
CA GLY A 198 15.66 -4.11 9.34
C GLY A 198 16.60 -2.91 9.28
N GLY A 199 16.47 -2.08 8.23
CA GLY A 199 17.23 -0.83 8.07
C GLY A 199 16.91 0.20 9.15
N LEU A 200 15.64 0.37 9.53
CA LEU A 200 15.23 1.24 10.64
C LEU A 200 15.81 0.75 11.97
N VAL A 201 15.66 -0.54 12.27
CA VAL A 201 16.21 -1.16 13.49
C VAL A 201 17.73 -0.99 13.53
N LEU A 202 18.41 -1.22 12.42
CA LEU A 202 19.85 -1.05 12.28
C LEU A 202 20.28 0.42 12.43
N TRP A 203 19.55 1.37 11.82
CA TRP A 203 19.79 2.81 11.95
C TRP A 203 19.74 3.28 13.40
N VAL A 204 18.71 2.86 14.15
CA VAL A 204 18.59 3.20 15.58
C VAL A 204 19.65 2.49 16.40
N GLY A 205 19.94 1.21 16.12
CA GLY A 205 21.04 0.50 16.74
C GLY A 205 22.38 1.23 16.60
N ILE A 206 22.68 1.76 15.40
CA ILE A 206 23.88 2.57 15.15
C ILE A 206 23.81 3.92 15.86
N SER A 207 22.66 4.58 15.87
CA SER A 207 22.49 5.91 16.48
C SER A 207 22.69 5.90 17.99
N ILE A 208 22.34 4.80 18.66
CA ILE A 208 22.49 4.65 20.13
C ILE A 208 23.85 4.02 20.49
N ALA A 209 24.57 3.42 19.53
CA ALA A 209 25.87 2.79 19.77
C ALA A 209 26.88 3.71 20.50
N PRO A 210 27.05 5.01 20.14
CA PRO A 210 27.97 5.93 20.83
C PRO A 210 27.68 6.11 22.33
N LEU A 211 26.40 6.09 22.72
CA LEU A 211 25.95 6.27 24.11
C LEU A 211 26.14 5.00 24.95
N LEU A 212 26.31 3.85 24.31
CA LEU A 212 26.43 2.53 24.95
C LEU A 212 27.87 2.04 25.09
N PHE A 213 28.88 2.83 24.72
CA PHE A 213 30.31 2.51 24.91
C PHE A 213 30.80 2.55 26.37
N LEU A 214 29.90 2.63 27.35
CA LEU A 214 30.27 2.43 28.75
C LEU A 214 30.56 0.93 29.00
N PRO A 215 31.71 0.58 29.61
CA PRO A 215 32.06 -0.81 29.88
C PRO A 215 31.05 -1.46 30.84
N GLY A 216 30.39 -2.55 30.41
CA GLY A 216 29.49 -3.36 31.25
C GLY A 216 28.11 -3.73 30.66
N SER A 217 27.74 -3.20 29.49
CA SER A 217 26.42 -3.44 28.89
C SER A 217 26.45 -4.55 27.83
N GLY A 218 26.04 -5.77 28.20
CA GLY A 218 25.86 -6.89 27.23
C GLY A 218 24.75 -6.64 26.19
N LEU A 219 23.89 -5.63 26.41
CA LEU A 219 22.83 -5.20 25.49
C LEU A 219 23.35 -4.32 24.33
N MET A 220 24.63 -3.92 24.37
CA MET A 220 25.28 -3.04 23.38
C MET A 220 25.14 -3.50 21.93
N TRP A 221 25.12 -4.81 21.68
CA TRP A 221 25.16 -5.39 20.33
C TRP A 221 23.82 -5.88 19.81
N ALA A 222 22.80 -5.97 20.68
CA ALA A 222 21.55 -6.63 20.34
C ALA A 222 20.83 -5.92 19.18
N GLY A 223 20.71 -4.60 19.20
CA GLY A 223 20.07 -3.84 18.11
C GLY A 223 20.81 -3.96 16.76
N LEU A 224 22.15 -3.93 16.78
CA LEU A 224 22.97 -4.03 15.58
C LEU A 224 22.95 -5.44 14.98
N VAL A 225 23.05 -6.48 15.82
CA VAL A 225 22.97 -7.88 15.40
C VAL A 225 21.56 -8.21 14.90
N ILE A 226 20.52 -7.81 15.63
CA ILE A 226 19.14 -8.09 15.21
C ILE A 226 18.80 -7.34 13.92
N GLY A 227 19.14 -6.05 13.83
CA GLY A 227 18.90 -5.25 12.62
C GLY A 227 19.66 -5.78 11.40
N SER A 228 20.92 -6.21 11.57
CA SER A 228 21.70 -6.79 10.47
C SER A 228 21.14 -8.14 10.03
N CYS A 229 20.78 -9.03 10.97
CA CYS A 229 20.14 -10.30 10.64
C CYS A 229 18.78 -10.11 9.97
N MET A 230 17.96 -9.13 10.41
CA MET A 230 16.70 -8.79 9.73
C MET A 230 16.94 -8.32 8.30
N THR A 231 17.93 -7.43 8.10
CA THR A 231 18.29 -6.90 6.79
C THR A 231 18.78 -8.02 5.86
N ALA A 232 19.62 -8.92 6.38
CA ALA A 232 20.11 -10.09 5.63
C ALA A 232 18.97 -11.05 5.27
N ALA A 233 18.08 -11.38 6.21
CA ALA A 233 16.91 -12.22 5.96
C ALA A 233 15.95 -11.60 4.93
N ALA A 234 15.76 -10.27 5.00
CA ALA A 234 14.97 -9.53 4.03
C ALA A 234 15.59 -9.60 2.62
N LEU A 235 16.90 -9.40 2.49
CA LEU A 235 17.61 -9.58 1.21
C LEU A 235 17.51 -11.02 0.70
N LEU A 236 17.69 -12.02 1.57
CA LEU A 236 17.53 -13.42 1.21
C LEU A 236 16.13 -13.72 0.66
N SER A 237 15.08 -13.10 1.22
CA SER A 237 13.70 -13.29 0.72
C SER A 237 13.52 -12.79 -0.72
N LEU A 238 14.32 -11.79 -1.15
CA LEU A 238 14.28 -11.24 -2.50
C LEU A 238 15.05 -12.12 -3.51
N VAL A 239 16.13 -12.74 -3.07
CA VAL A 239 17.01 -13.58 -3.91
C VAL A 239 16.52 -15.03 -3.99
N ILE A 240 16.07 -15.59 -2.87
CA ILE A 240 15.74 -17.02 -2.72
C ILE A 240 14.26 -17.17 -2.32
N PRO A 241 13.32 -17.06 -3.28
CA PRO A 241 11.89 -17.18 -2.98
C PRO A 241 11.48 -18.61 -2.58
N ARG A 242 12.31 -19.63 -2.83
CA ARG A 242 12.01 -21.04 -2.54
C ARG A 242 11.90 -21.35 -1.05
N SER A 243 12.53 -20.55 -0.20
CA SER A 243 12.54 -20.72 1.27
C SER A 243 11.69 -19.67 2.00
N HIS A 244 10.67 -19.12 1.33
CA HIS A 244 9.86 -18.03 1.86
C HIS A 244 9.22 -18.34 3.24
N SER A 245 8.80 -19.58 3.50
CA SER A 245 8.19 -19.94 4.79
C SER A 245 9.18 -19.81 5.95
N VAL A 246 10.40 -20.34 5.79
CA VAL A 246 11.45 -20.27 6.82
C VAL A 246 11.89 -18.82 7.00
N ILE A 247 12.18 -18.12 5.90
CA ILE A 247 12.63 -16.73 5.93
C ILE A 247 11.57 -15.81 6.57
N GLY A 248 10.29 -16.03 6.24
CA GLY A 248 9.17 -15.28 6.82
C GLY A 248 9.02 -15.49 8.33
N ILE A 249 9.09 -16.75 8.81
CA ILE A 249 9.07 -17.04 10.26
C ILE A 249 10.27 -16.39 10.95
N THR A 250 11.48 -16.52 10.38
CA THR A 250 12.69 -15.89 10.92
C THR A 250 12.51 -14.37 11.03
N LEU A 251 11.98 -13.71 10.00
CA LEU A 251 11.70 -12.27 10.03
C LEU A 251 10.70 -11.90 11.12
N ILE A 252 9.63 -12.68 11.33
CA ILE A 252 8.66 -12.44 12.40
C ILE A 252 9.34 -12.55 13.77
N LEU A 253 10.11 -13.61 13.99
CA LEU A 253 10.82 -13.84 15.27
C LEU A 253 11.83 -12.73 15.56
N LEU A 254 12.64 -12.35 14.58
CA LEU A 254 13.59 -11.25 14.74
C LEU A 254 12.89 -9.90 14.98
N SER A 255 11.74 -9.67 14.36
CA SER A 255 10.95 -8.45 14.59
C SER A 255 10.42 -8.37 16.02
N ILE A 256 9.97 -9.50 16.58
CA ILE A 256 9.56 -9.58 17.98
C ILE A 256 10.77 -9.38 18.90
N LEU A 257 11.90 -10.02 18.59
CA LEU A 257 13.12 -9.93 19.37
C LEU A 257 13.70 -8.49 19.37
N SER A 258 13.49 -7.73 18.30
CA SER A 258 13.88 -6.33 18.20
C SER A 258 13.24 -5.44 19.27
N PHE A 259 12.06 -5.78 19.80
CA PHE A 259 11.46 -5.01 20.89
C PHE A 259 12.29 -5.09 22.18
N VAL A 260 12.91 -6.25 22.43
CA VAL A 260 13.77 -6.48 23.59
C VAL A 260 15.19 -5.96 23.36
N GLY A 261 15.74 -6.16 22.16
CA GLY A 261 17.15 -5.90 21.87
C GLY A 261 17.51 -4.48 21.43
N ALA A 262 16.59 -3.74 20.80
CA ALA A 262 16.85 -2.36 20.32
C ALA A 262 16.28 -1.29 21.27
N ALA A 263 16.37 -1.53 22.59
CA ALA A 263 15.93 -0.64 23.65
C ALA A 263 14.48 -0.12 23.49
N GLY A 264 13.51 -1.00 23.19
CA GLY A 264 12.08 -0.64 23.10
C GLY A 264 11.72 0.46 22.08
N GLY A 265 12.67 0.92 21.27
CA GLY A 265 12.61 2.26 20.66
C GLY A 265 12.01 2.34 19.26
N LEU A 266 11.79 1.22 18.57
CA LEU A 266 11.28 1.24 17.20
C LEU A 266 10.08 0.30 17.05
N VAL A 267 8.99 0.66 17.74
CA VAL A 267 7.67 0.04 17.53
C VAL A 267 7.33 -0.03 16.05
N VAL A 268 7.67 1.02 15.29
CA VAL A 268 7.45 1.08 13.84
C VAL A 268 8.29 0.03 13.10
N GLY A 269 9.59 -0.10 13.41
CA GLY A 269 10.47 -1.08 12.77
C GLY A 269 10.05 -2.53 13.05
N GLY A 270 9.73 -2.85 14.30
CA GLY A 270 9.22 -4.17 14.69
C GLY A 270 7.88 -4.50 14.03
N LEU A 271 6.92 -3.55 14.01
CA LEU A 271 5.63 -3.76 13.36
C LEU A 271 5.77 -3.96 11.84
N LEU A 272 6.57 -3.13 11.16
CA LEU A 272 6.85 -3.33 9.73
C LEU A 272 7.51 -4.68 9.48
N GLY A 273 8.41 -5.12 10.36
CA GLY A 273 9.09 -6.40 10.25
C GLY A 273 8.12 -7.59 10.39
N VAL A 274 7.17 -7.53 11.32
CA VAL A 274 6.12 -8.56 11.48
C VAL A 274 5.18 -8.58 10.28
N ILE A 275 4.76 -7.42 9.78
CA ILE A 275 3.90 -7.31 8.60
C ILE A 275 4.63 -7.85 7.35
N GLY A 276 5.88 -7.42 7.14
CA GLY A 276 6.74 -7.89 6.06
C GLY A 276 7.02 -9.39 6.13
N GLY A 277 7.35 -9.90 7.32
CA GLY A 277 7.59 -11.32 7.56
C GLY A 277 6.35 -12.17 7.33
N SER A 278 5.17 -11.70 7.76
CA SER A 278 3.88 -12.34 7.46
C SER A 278 3.58 -12.37 5.96
N LEU A 279 3.92 -11.31 5.23
CA LEU A 279 3.77 -11.24 3.78
C LEU A 279 4.71 -12.21 3.05
N VAL A 280 5.96 -12.35 3.50
CA VAL A 280 6.89 -13.36 2.97
C VAL A 280 6.39 -14.77 3.28
N PHE A 281 5.93 -15.00 4.51
CA PHE A 281 5.44 -16.31 4.96
C PHE A 281 4.19 -16.75 4.18
N ALA A 282 3.22 -15.85 4.00
CA ALA A 282 1.95 -16.14 3.32
C ALA A 282 2.09 -16.24 1.79
N TRP A 283 3.26 -15.99 1.22
CA TRP A 283 3.51 -16.10 -0.20
C TRP A 283 3.42 -17.56 -0.65
N HIS A 284 2.66 -17.88 -1.71
CA HIS A 284 2.50 -19.26 -2.21
C HIS A 284 2.86 -19.44 -3.70
N GLY A 285 3.59 -18.48 -4.31
CA GLY A 285 3.97 -18.56 -5.71
C GLY A 285 2.79 -18.41 -6.69
N SER A 286 3.07 -18.44 -7.99
CA SER A 286 2.04 -18.32 -9.03
C SER A 286 1.30 -19.65 -9.25
N PRO A 287 0.01 -19.66 -9.63
CA PRO A 287 -0.78 -20.88 -9.89
C PRO A 287 -0.15 -21.85 -10.90
N LEU A 288 0.69 -21.36 -11.81
CA LEU A 288 1.39 -22.17 -12.82
C LEU A 288 2.45 -23.12 -12.22
N GLU A 289 2.94 -22.83 -11.01
CA GLU A 289 3.83 -23.73 -10.26
C GLU A 289 3.01 -24.81 -9.54
N VAL A 290 1.83 -24.43 -9.01
CA VAL A 290 0.91 -25.36 -8.33
C VAL A 290 0.41 -26.43 -9.31
N GLU A 291 0.06 -26.05 -10.55
CA GLU A 291 -0.33 -26.98 -11.63
C GLU A 291 0.83 -27.83 -12.16
N ARG A 292 2.09 -27.46 -11.89
CA ARG A 292 3.27 -28.27 -12.18
C ARG A 292 3.64 -29.22 -11.05
N ILE A 293 3.23 -28.91 -9.81
CA ILE A 293 3.43 -29.74 -8.60
C ILE A 293 2.27 -30.71 -8.38
N THR A 294 1.04 -30.35 -8.75
CA THR A 294 -0.15 -31.23 -8.65
C THR A 294 -0.20 -32.45 -9.57
N PRO A 295 0.47 -32.55 -10.75
CA PRO A 295 0.40 -33.76 -11.55
C PRO A 295 1.17 -34.91 -10.90
N VAL A 296 2.08 -34.63 -9.95
CA VAL A 296 2.81 -35.67 -9.20
C VAL A 296 1.93 -36.29 -8.09
N LEU A 297 0.99 -35.53 -7.52
CA LEU A 297 -0.02 -36.06 -6.59
C LEU A 297 -1.27 -36.60 -7.30
N ALA A 298 -1.48 -36.21 -8.56
CA ALA A 298 -2.47 -36.78 -9.47
C ALA A 298 -1.91 -38.00 -10.22
N HIS A 299 -0.83 -38.63 -9.74
CA HIS A 299 -0.56 -40.00 -10.14
C HIS A 299 -1.76 -40.85 -9.70
N PRO A 300 -2.40 -41.57 -10.63
CA PRO A 300 -3.65 -42.26 -10.37
C PRO A 300 -3.32 -43.49 -9.52
N VAL A 301 -3.46 -43.36 -8.20
CA VAL A 301 -3.55 -44.53 -7.29
C VAL A 301 -4.95 -45.16 -7.36
N GLN A 302 -5.93 -44.47 -7.96
CA GLN A 302 -7.30 -44.98 -8.12
C GLN A 302 -7.47 -46.25 -8.97
N PRO A 303 -6.81 -46.49 -10.12
CA PRO A 303 -7.08 -47.68 -10.94
C PRO A 303 -6.55 -48.97 -10.30
N GLU A 304 -5.47 -48.92 -9.51
CA GLU A 304 -4.93 -50.14 -8.87
C GLU A 304 -5.75 -50.53 -7.63
N ILE A 305 -6.26 -49.57 -6.86
CA ILE A 305 -7.17 -49.85 -5.74
C ILE A 305 -8.53 -50.33 -6.25
N ALA A 306 -9.09 -49.68 -7.30
CA ALA A 306 -10.34 -50.12 -7.91
C ALA A 306 -10.22 -51.52 -8.56
N ALA A 307 -9.08 -51.85 -9.16
CA ALA A 307 -8.83 -53.18 -9.69
C ALA A 307 -8.65 -54.24 -8.59
N ARG A 308 -8.03 -53.89 -7.45
CA ARG A 308 -7.93 -54.77 -6.28
C ARG A 308 -9.28 -55.01 -5.60
N GLU A 309 -10.11 -53.98 -5.44
CA GLU A 309 -11.47 -54.11 -4.90
C GLU A 309 -12.38 -54.95 -5.81
N ALA A 310 -12.26 -54.80 -7.14
CA ALA A 310 -12.99 -55.62 -8.11
C ALA A 310 -12.52 -57.09 -8.17
N ALA A 311 -11.26 -57.37 -7.81
CA ALA A 311 -10.74 -58.73 -7.68
C ALA A 311 -11.22 -59.39 -6.37
N ILE A 312 -11.20 -58.66 -5.25
CA ILE A 312 -11.62 -59.16 -3.94
C ILE A 312 -13.13 -59.45 -3.90
N GLY A 313 -13.96 -58.63 -4.57
CA GLY A 313 -15.41 -58.84 -4.61
C GLY A 313 -15.89 -60.05 -5.45
N LYS A 314 -15.01 -60.72 -6.20
CA LYS A 314 -15.37 -61.91 -7.00
C LYS A 314 -15.13 -63.24 -6.27
N ASP A 315 -14.30 -63.25 -5.23
CA ASP A 315 -13.95 -64.48 -4.52
C ASP A 315 -14.91 -64.81 -3.36
N GLU A 316 -15.80 -63.90 -2.97
CA GLU A 316 -16.81 -64.14 -1.90
C GLU A 316 -18.17 -64.68 -2.41
N VAL A 317 -18.34 -64.89 -3.73
CA VAL A 317 -19.64 -65.26 -4.33
C VAL A 317 -19.63 -66.65 -4.99
N ASN A 318 -18.62 -67.49 -4.70
CA ASN A 318 -18.60 -68.89 -5.14
C ASN A 318 -18.44 -69.86 -3.96
#